data_AF-A0A8J4V4Q4-F1
#
_entry.id   AF-A0A8J4V4Q4-F1
#
_cell.length_a   1.000
_cell.length_b   1.000
_cell.length_c   1.000
_cell.angle_alpha   90.00
_cell.angle_beta   90.00
_cell.angle_gamma   90.00
#
_symmetry.space_group_name_H-M   'P 1'
#
loop_
_entity.id
_entity.type
_entity.pdbx_description
1 polymer ?
#
loop_
_entity_poly.entity_id
_entity_poly.type
_entity_poly.pdbx_seq_one_letter_code
_entity_poly.pdbx_strand_id
1 'polypeptide(L)'
;MLRLLSKKVIGLASQEGSALSASRPVQVLPRMYHERVIDHYDKPRNVGSLDKNDPTVGTGLVGAPACGDVMKLQIKVDEVTGKIVDARFKTFGCGSAIASSSVG
;
A
#
# COMPACT_ATOMS: atom_id res chain seq x y z
N MET A 1 -6.06 7.82 78.35
CA MET A 1 -4.98 6.99 77.78
C MET A 1 -5.66 5.92 76.92
N LEU A 2 -5.44 5.69 75.63
CA LEU A 2 -4.52 6.19 74.61
C LEU A 2 -5.08 5.74 73.23
N ARG A 3 -5.11 6.68 72.27
CA ARG A 3 -4.99 6.63 70.78
C ARG A 3 -4.80 5.23 70.11
N LEU A 4 -5.57 4.84 69.07
CA LEU A 4 -5.51 5.17 67.61
C LEU A 4 -4.75 4.10 66.77
N LEU A 5 -5.18 3.85 65.50
CA LEU A 5 -4.57 3.06 64.40
C LEU A 5 -5.02 1.57 64.31
N SER A 6 -5.36 0.93 63.17
CA SER A 6 -5.27 1.26 61.74
C SER A 6 -6.21 0.33 60.93
N LYS A 7 -6.89 0.86 59.90
CA LYS A 7 -7.63 0.11 58.87
C LYS A 7 -6.70 -0.17 57.67
N LYS A 8 -6.44 -1.45 57.37
CA LYS A 8 -6.13 -2.09 56.07
C LYS A 8 -5.57 -3.47 56.43
N VAL A 9 -6.06 -4.57 55.87
CA VAL A 9 -5.55 -5.13 54.61
C VAL A 9 -6.51 -6.24 54.14
N ILE A 10 -7.14 -6.01 52.96
CA ILE A 10 -7.35 -6.95 51.82
C ILE A 10 -8.02 -8.31 52.16
N GLY A 11 -9.24 -8.67 51.71
CA GLY A 11 -10.01 -8.25 50.53
C GLY A 11 -9.83 -9.22 49.35
N LEU A 12 -10.32 -10.45 49.46
CA LEU A 12 -10.47 -11.41 48.35
C LEU A 12 -11.92 -11.91 48.34
N ALA A 13 -12.73 -11.26 47.51
CA ALA A 13 -14.05 -11.74 47.13
C ALA A 13 -14.03 -11.99 45.62
N SER A 14 -14.38 -13.22 45.25
CA SER A 14 -14.57 -13.72 43.90
C SER A 14 -15.61 -12.89 43.14
N GLN A 15 -15.31 -12.48 41.90
CA GLN A 15 -16.33 -12.23 40.88
C GLN A 15 -15.79 -12.62 39.49
N GLU A 16 -16.38 -13.68 38.93
CA GLU A 16 -16.49 -13.86 37.49
C GLU A 16 -17.55 -12.88 36.95
N GLY A 17 -17.26 -12.19 35.83
CA GLY A 17 -18.18 -11.21 35.27
C GLY A 17 -17.70 -10.58 33.96
N SER A 18 -18.08 -11.24 32.87
CA SER A 18 -18.23 -10.79 31.47
C SER A 18 -17.33 -9.68 30.88
N ALA A 19 -16.68 -10.07 29.79
CA ALA A 19 -16.14 -9.24 28.73
C ALA A 19 -16.91 -7.94 28.46
N LEU A 20 -16.23 -6.81 28.65
CA LEU A 20 -16.45 -5.60 27.87
C LEU A 20 -15.11 -5.27 27.21
N SER A 21 -14.85 -5.96 26.09
CA SER A 21 -13.85 -5.51 25.12
C SER A 21 -14.34 -4.17 24.59
N ALA A 22 -13.82 -3.09 25.16
CA ALA A 22 -14.10 -1.74 24.68
C ALA A 22 -13.64 -1.69 23.21
N SER A 23 -14.59 -1.67 22.29
CA SER A 23 -14.33 -1.46 20.88
C SER A 23 -13.74 -0.07 20.73
N ARG A 24 -12.40 0.01 20.64
CA ARG A 24 -11.73 1.26 20.32
C ARG A 24 -12.31 1.78 19.02
N PRO A 25 -12.77 3.04 18.94
CA PRO A 25 -13.18 3.60 17.67
C PRO A 25 -12.01 3.47 16.71
N VAL A 26 -12.24 2.83 15.56
CA VAL A 26 -11.26 2.79 14.47
C VAL A 26 -11.11 4.24 14.01
N GLN A 27 -10.06 4.90 14.49
CA GLN A 27 -9.73 6.24 14.04
C GLN A 27 -9.22 6.11 12.60
N VAL A 28 -10.08 6.44 11.64
CA VAL A 28 -9.68 6.56 10.24
C VAL A 28 -8.88 7.84 10.12
N LEU A 29 -7.57 7.73 10.31
CA LEU A 29 -6.66 8.83 10.03
C LEU A 29 -6.66 9.07 8.51
N PRO A 30 -6.77 10.33 8.04
CA PRO A 30 -6.65 10.63 6.63
C PRO A 30 -5.29 10.13 6.14
N ARG A 31 -5.28 9.32 5.08
CA ARG A 31 -4.03 8.92 4.43
C ARG A 31 -3.45 10.15 3.75
N MET A 32 -2.29 10.60 4.24
CA MET A 32 -1.57 11.75 3.70
C MET A 32 -0.80 11.33 2.43
N TYR A 33 -1.52 11.16 1.32
CA TYR A 33 -0.87 11.06 0.01
C TYR A 33 -0.65 12.45 -0.57
N HIS A 34 0.52 12.65 -1.18
CA HIS A 34 0.79 13.85 -1.95
C HIS A 34 -0.19 13.94 -3.12
N GLU A 35 -0.67 15.14 -3.47
CA GLU A 35 -1.70 15.35 -4.50
C GLU A 35 -1.34 14.70 -5.84
N ARG A 36 -0.06 14.77 -6.23
CA ARG A 36 0.46 14.09 -7.43
C ARG A 36 0.28 12.57 -7.39
N VAL A 37 0.45 11.93 -6.22
CA VAL A 37 0.25 10.48 -6.09
C VAL A 37 -1.22 10.14 -6.34
N ILE A 38 -2.13 10.98 -5.84
CA ILE A 38 -3.58 10.80 -6.04
C ILE A 38 -3.93 10.97 -7.52
N ASP A 39 -3.44 12.03 -8.18
CA ASP A 39 -3.67 12.26 -9.61
C ASP A 39 -3.19 11.08 -10.48
N HIS A 40 -1.97 10.60 -10.23
CA HIS A 40 -1.41 9.46 -10.95
C HIS A 40 -2.10 8.12 -10.62
N TYR A 41 -2.76 8.00 -9.47
CA TYR A 41 -3.58 6.84 -9.13
C TYR A 41 -4.94 6.87 -9.84
N ASP A 42 -5.63 8.01 -9.80
CA ASP A 42 -6.97 8.16 -10.38
C ASP A 42 -6.92 8.25 -11.92
N LYS A 43 -5.87 8.86 -12.46
CA LYS A 43 -5.65 9.07 -13.90
C LYS A 43 -4.24 8.62 -14.30
N PRO A 44 -3.97 7.31 -14.25
CA PRO A 44 -2.67 6.79 -14.60
C PRO A 44 -2.39 7.02 -16.09
N ARG A 45 -1.25 7.64 -16.37
CA ARG A 45 -0.69 7.89 -17.69
C ARG A 45 -0.03 6.61 -18.20
N ASN A 46 0.06 6.41 -19.50
CA ASN A 46 0.82 5.27 -20.08
C ASN A 46 0.31 3.85 -19.74
N VAL A 47 -0.91 3.70 -19.23
CA VAL A 47 -1.50 2.36 -19.04
C VAL A 47 -1.76 1.71 -20.39
N GLY A 48 -1.33 0.46 -20.54
CA GLY A 48 -1.57 -0.29 -21.77
C GLY A 48 -0.57 -1.41 -22.00
N SER A 49 -0.49 -1.87 -23.23
CA SER A 49 0.52 -2.83 -23.65
C SER A 49 0.92 -2.54 -25.08
N LEU A 50 2.21 -2.72 -25.37
CA LEU A 50 2.75 -2.68 -26.72
C LEU A 50 2.64 -4.07 -27.36
N ASP A 51 2.79 -4.12 -28.69
CA ASP A 51 2.88 -5.39 -29.41
C ASP A 51 4.05 -6.22 -28.89
N LYS A 52 3.80 -7.51 -28.63
CA LYS A 52 4.82 -8.44 -28.14
C LYS A 52 5.70 -8.99 -29.26
N ASN A 53 5.23 -8.91 -30.50
CA ASN A 53 5.94 -9.41 -31.67
C ASN A 53 6.86 -8.36 -32.29
N ASP A 54 6.75 -7.09 -31.86
CA ASP A 54 7.64 -6.03 -32.30
C ASP A 54 9.04 -6.23 -31.69
N PRO A 55 10.09 -6.46 -32.50
CA PRO A 55 11.44 -6.72 -32.00
C PRO A 55 12.04 -5.52 -31.26
N THR A 56 11.52 -4.32 -31.50
CA THR A 56 11.96 -3.08 -30.84
C THR A 56 11.35 -2.90 -29.45
N VAL A 57 10.48 -3.83 -29.01
CA VAL A 57 9.78 -3.78 -27.73
C VAL A 57 10.42 -4.71 -26.71
N GLY A 58 11.03 -4.13 -25.68
CA GLY A 58 11.46 -4.85 -24.48
C GLY A 58 10.31 -5.03 -23.50
N THR A 59 10.15 -6.21 -22.93
CA THR A 59 9.13 -6.50 -21.89
C THR A 59 9.78 -7.02 -20.62
N GLY A 60 9.56 -6.33 -19.50
CA GLY A 60 9.90 -6.80 -18.15
C GLY A 60 8.64 -7.15 -17.36
N LEU A 61 8.58 -8.37 -16.82
CA LEU A 61 7.54 -8.78 -15.86
C LEU A 61 8.22 -9.08 -14.54
N VAL A 62 7.82 -8.38 -13.48
CA VAL A 62 8.41 -8.51 -12.14
C VAL A 62 7.31 -8.55 -11.09
N GLY A 63 7.47 -9.40 -10.10
CA GLY A 63 6.57 -9.53 -8.96
C GLY A 63 6.32 -10.98 -8.59
N ALA A 64 5.96 -11.21 -7.34
CA ALA A 64 5.54 -12.51 -6.84
C ALA A 64 4.03 -12.42 -6.51
N PRO A 65 3.18 -13.29 -7.07
CA PRO A 65 1.74 -13.27 -6.80
C PRO A 65 1.38 -13.34 -5.30
N ALA A 66 2.25 -13.95 -4.49
CA ALA A 66 2.07 -14.05 -3.04
C ALA A 66 2.11 -12.69 -2.31
N CYS A 67 2.81 -11.70 -2.88
CA CYS A 67 2.97 -10.37 -2.26
C CYS A 67 1.91 -9.36 -2.72
N GLY A 68 1.08 -9.71 -3.71
CA GLY A 68 0.00 -8.86 -4.23
C GLY A 68 0.44 -7.75 -5.19
N ASP A 69 1.74 -7.48 -5.31
CA ASP A 69 2.31 -6.50 -6.24
C ASP A 69 2.98 -7.20 -7.44
N VAL A 70 2.42 -7.02 -8.65
CA VAL A 70 2.94 -7.56 -9.90
C VAL A 70 2.87 -6.51 -11.00
N MET A 71 4.00 -6.25 -11.66
CA MET A 71 4.13 -5.22 -12.69
C MET A 71 4.70 -5.78 -13.98
N LYS A 72 4.09 -5.38 -15.09
CA LYS A 72 4.59 -5.55 -16.46
C LYS A 72 4.91 -4.17 -17.04
N LEU A 73 6.17 -3.94 -17.38
CA LEU A 73 6.63 -2.75 -18.09
C LEU A 73 7.07 -3.13 -19.50
N GLN A 74 6.64 -2.36 -20.49
CA GLN A 74 7.05 -2.51 -21.88
C GLN A 74 7.60 -1.18 -22.39
N ILE A 75 8.78 -1.20 -23.00
CA ILE A 75 9.40 -0.03 -23.61
C ILE A 75 9.67 -0.33 -25.08
N LYS A 76 9.46 0.67 -25.93
CA LYS A 76 9.88 0.64 -27.33
C LYS A 76 11.13 1.48 -27.49
N VAL A 77 12.17 0.93 -28.11
CA VAL A 77 13.45 1.61 -28.31
C VAL A 77 13.67 1.84 -29.79
N ASP A 78 14.05 3.06 -30.16
CA ASP A 78 14.56 3.37 -31.48
C ASP A 78 15.98 2.79 -31.61
N GLU A 79 16.19 1.84 -32.51
CA GLU A 79 17.45 1.10 -32.65
C GLU A 79 18.62 1.98 -33.14
N VAL A 80 18.33 3.06 -33.87
CA VAL A 80 19.36 3.93 -34.44
C VAL A 80 19.88 4.90 -33.38
N THR A 81 18.98 5.46 -32.59
CA THR A 81 19.30 6.49 -31.59
C THR A 81 19.49 5.93 -30.19
N GLY A 82 19.03 4.71 -29.93
CA GLY A 82 18.99 4.08 -28.60
C GLY A 82 17.99 4.71 -27.63
N LYS A 83 17.08 5.57 -28.10
CA LYS A 83 16.13 6.31 -27.25
C LYS A 83 14.84 5.52 -27.04
N ILE A 84 14.26 5.64 -25.85
CA ILE A 84 12.91 5.13 -25.56
C ILE A 84 11.91 6.06 -26.24
N VAL A 85 11.09 5.52 -27.15
CA VAL A 85 10.08 6.27 -27.92
C VAL A 85 8.67 6.07 -27.40
N ASP A 86 8.39 4.96 -26.71
CA ASP A 86 7.15 4.77 -25.96
C ASP A 86 7.40 3.84 -24.77
N ALA A 87 6.59 4.01 -23.72
CA ALA A 87 6.58 3.15 -22.54
C ALA A 87 5.13 2.92 -22.12
N ARG A 88 4.79 1.65 -21.85
CA ARG A 88 3.48 1.24 -21.36
C ARG A 88 3.63 0.31 -20.18
N PHE A 89 2.71 0.40 -19.22
CA PHE A 89 2.70 -0.51 -18.08
C PHE A 89 1.32 -1.11 -17.81
N LYS A 90 1.35 -2.25 -17.12
CA LYS A 90 0.22 -2.84 -16.38
C LYS A 90 0.73 -3.24 -15.01
N THR A 91 0.04 -2.85 -13.95
CA THR A 91 0.44 -3.17 -12.59
C THR A 91 -0.78 -3.56 -11.77
N PHE A 92 -0.60 -4.55 -10.92
CA PHE A 92 -1.51 -4.93 -9.85
C PHE A 92 -0.78 -4.68 -8.55
N GLY A 93 -1.43 -4.05 -7.58
CA GLY A 93 -0.80 -3.77 -6.31
C GLY A 93 -1.42 -2.61 -5.55
N CYS A 94 -0.69 -2.13 -4.57
CA CYS A 94 -1.08 -0.95 -3.79
C CYS A 94 -1.21 0.31 -4.66
N GLY A 95 -2.07 1.26 -4.25
CA GLY A 95 -2.30 2.51 -4.99
C GLY A 95 -1.02 3.33 -5.23
N SER A 96 -0.05 3.25 -4.31
CA SER A 96 1.27 3.85 -4.47
C SER A 96 2.11 3.21 -5.58
N ALA A 97 2.00 1.89 -5.78
CA ALA A 97 2.67 1.22 -6.90
C ALA A 97 2.07 1.66 -8.23
N ILE A 98 0.74 1.75 -8.32
CA ILE A 98 0.04 2.25 -9.51
C ILE A 98 0.46 3.68 -9.85
N ALA A 99 0.44 4.56 -8.85
CA ALA A 99 0.86 5.95 -9.04
C ALA A 99 2.33 6.04 -9.48
N SER A 100 3.21 5.25 -8.87
CA SER A 100 4.65 5.23 -9.21
C SER A 100 4.90 4.74 -10.64
N SER A 101 4.19 3.71 -11.10
CA SER A 101 4.29 3.22 -12.48
C SER A 101 3.79 4.21 -13.52
N SER A 102 2.92 5.13 -13.13
CA SER A 102 2.40 6.18 -14.01
C SER A 102 3.32 7.39 -14.17
N VAL A 103 4.36 7.52 -13.35
CA VAL A 103 5.33 8.60 -13.49
C VAL A 103 6.24 8.28 -14.67
N GLY A 104 6.32 9.20 -15.64
CA GLY A 104 7.12 9.08 -16.86
C GLY A 104 7.74 10.41 -17.23
#